data_AF-A0A1S1TDW6-F1
#
_entry.id   AF-A0A1S1TDW6-F1
#
_cell.length_a   1.000
_cell.length_b   1.000
_cell.length_c   1.000
_cell.angle_alpha   90.00
_cell.angle_beta   90.00
_cell.angle_gamma   90.00
#
_symmetry.space_group_name_H-M   'P 1'
#
loop_
_entity.id
_entity.type
_entity.pdbx_description
1 polymer ?
#
loop_
_entity_poly.entity_id
_entity_poly.type
_entity_poly.pdbx_seq_one_letter_code
_entity_poly.pdbx_strand_id
1 'polypeptide(L)'
;MEKKKRSMRAFLNPLEWIAGFFQVLAAVFGPLLRWMGMLTPPSTEGFQNTQVADVEDARKLAEEQEAAVDAIVREMSPGEVVRAYARADAATRAEMDLSALDLAQQDWLMRLSDEDLSKLGMSTTAACARSLEAKTVKPAYPKAVAEMEAVEILKTPTEEEIEEMKRQQIAALFRQVQRELFHAPGVPNLNPKHTPATLH
;
A
#
# COMPACT_ATOMS: atom_id res chain seq x y z
N MET A 1 17.75 -18.34 -18.21
CA MET A 1 17.43 -16.89 -18.28
C MET A 1 16.03 -16.74 -18.87
N GLU A 2 15.01 -16.63 -18.04
CA GLU A 2 13.64 -16.40 -18.52
C GLU A 2 13.46 -14.92 -18.87
N LYS A 3 13.05 -14.65 -20.12
CA LYS A 3 12.73 -13.30 -20.58
C LYS A 3 11.36 -12.90 -20.02
N LYS A 4 11.36 -12.10 -18.94
CA LYS A 4 10.15 -11.53 -18.33
C LYS A 4 9.37 -10.76 -19.41
N LYS A 5 8.21 -11.27 -19.82
CA LYS A 5 7.32 -10.62 -20.80
C LYS A 5 6.94 -9.24 -20.24
N ARG A 6 7.48 -8.16 -20.81
CA ARG A 6 7.05 -6.79 -20.50
C ARG A 6 5.55 -6.72 -20.77
N SER A 7 4.79 -6.54 -19.70
CA SER A 7 3.34 -6.47 -19.72
C SER A 7 2.91 -5.30 -20.59
N MET A 8 2.06 -5.54 -21.59
CA MET A 8 1.47 -4.48 -22.43
C MET A 8 0.70 -3.43 -21.62
N ARG A 9 0.42 -3.67 -20.33
CA ARG A 9 -0.11 -2.66 -19.39
C ARG A 9 0.86 -1.55 -19.04
N ALA A 10 2.17 -1.77 -19.15
CA ALA A 10 3.19 -0.73 -18.93
C ALA A 10 3.03 0.42 -19.92
N PHE A 11 2.62 0.12 -21.16
CA PHE A 11 2.39 1.12 -22.21
C PHE A 11 1.16 2.01 -21.95
N LEU A 12 0.23 1.56 -21.11
CA LEU A 12 -0.98 2.29 -20.74
C LEU A 12 -0.82 3.04 -19.41
N ASN A 13 0.33 2.91 -18.74
CA ASN A 13 0.60 3.58 -17.48
C ASN A 13 1.27 4.95 -17.74
N PRO A 14 0.53 6.07 -17.65
CA PRO A 14 1.09 7.40 -17.95
C PRO A 14 2.28 7.77 -17.06
N LEU A 15 2.35 7.21 -15.84
CA LEU A 15 3.48 7.40 -14.94
C LEU A 15 4.78 6.73 -15.45
N GLU A 16 4.68 5.59 -16.12
CA GLU A 16 5.85 4.92 -16.70
C GLU A 16 6.37 5.66 -17.93
N TRP A 17 5.48 6.27 -18.72
CA TRP A 17 5.89 7.13 -19.83
C TRP A 17 6.61 8.40 -19.33
N ILE A 18 6.08 9.03 -18.27
CA ILE A 18 6.73 10.19 -17.63
C ILE A 18 8.10 9.79 -17.05
N ALA A 19 8.19 8.66 -16.34
CA ALA A 19 9.45 8.17 -15.81
C ALA A 19 10.47 7.85 -16.92
N GLY A 20 10.02 7.21 -18.01
CA GLY A 20 10.84 6.95 -19.19
C GLY A 20 11.29 8.24 -19.88
N PHE A 21 10.41 9.25 -19.98
CA PHE A 21 10.74 10.57 -20.52
C PHE A 21 11.80 11.27 -19.68
N PHE A 22 11.69 11.28 -18.35
CA PHE A 22 12.71 11.84 -17.46
C PHE A 22 14.04 11.08 -17.52
N GLN A 23 14.03 9.75 -17.73
CA GLN A 23 15.26 8.98 -17.93
C GLN A 23 15.97 9.36 -19.22
N VAL A 24 15.23 9.55 -20.32
CA VAL A 24 15.80 10.03 -21.59
C VAL A 24 16.31 11.46 -21.44
N LEU A 25 15.54 12.33 -20.76
CA LEU A 25 15.95 13.69 -20.45
C LEU A 25 17.24 13.70 -19.63
N ALA A 26 17.34 12.88 -18.58
CA ALA A 26 18.53 12.76 -17.75
C ALA A 26 19.74 12.19 -18.53
N ALA A 27 19.51 11.27 -19.47
CA ALA A 27 20.57 10.71 -20.30
C ALA A 27 21.14 11.72 -21.31
N VAL A 28 20.34 12.66 -21.81
CA VAL A 28 20.78 13.71 -22.73
C VAL A 28 21.32 14.93 -21.99
N PHE A 29 20.60 15.40 -20.96
CA PHE A 29 20.98 16.57 -20.20
C PHE A 29 22.04 16.29 -19.14
N GLY A 30 22.18 15.07 -18.63
CA GLY A 30 23.23 14.72 -17.66
C GLY A 30 24.65 14.97 -18.21
N PRO A 31 25.00 14.43 -19.38
CA PRO A 31 26.28 14.71 -20.03
C PRO A 31 26.42 16.19 -20.43
N LEU A 32 25.34 16.83 -20.90
CA LEU A 32 25.36 18.24 -21.31
C LEU A 32 25.58 19.19 -20.12
N LEU A 33 24.93 18.93 -18.98
CA LEU A 33 25.10 19.67 -17.73
C LEU A 33 26.47 19.39 -17.08
N ARG A 34 27.02 18.19 -17.25
CA ARG A 34 28.40 17.85 -16.87
C ARG A 34 29.42 18.57 -17.74
N TRP A 35 29.17 18.69 -19.04
CA TRP A 35 30.00 19.45 -19.98
C TRP A 35 29.96 20.96 -19.70
N MET A 36 28.79 21.48 -19.31
CA MET A 36 28.61 22.88 -18.92
C MET A 36 29.08 23.20 -17.49
N GLY A 37 29.67 22.23 -16.78
CA GLY A 37 30.29 22.41 -15.46
C GLY A 37 29.32 22.65 -14.30
N MET A 38 28.01 22.45 -14.50
CA MET A 38 26.97 22.68 -13.48
C MET A 38 26.70 21.47 -12.58
N LEU A 39 27.29 20.31 -12.87
CA LEU A 39 27.24 19.14 -12.00
C LEU A 39 28.62 18.94 -11.37
N THR A 40 28.71 19.07 -10.06
CA THR A 40 29.88 18.65 -9.27
C THR A 40 30.24 17.21 -9.66
N PRO A 41 31.51 16.93 -10.01
CA PRO A 41 31.91 15.57 -10.33
C PRO A 41 31.58 14.65 -9.13
N PRO A 42 31.07 13.43 -9.36
CA PRO A 42 30.87 12.48 -8.28
C PRO A 42 32.21 12.29 -7.56
N SER A 43 32.18 12.30 -6.22
CA SER A 43 33.37 12.13 -5.39
C SER A 43 34.09 10.83 -5.78
N THR A 44 35.37 10.93 -6.09
CA THR A 44 36.23 9.77 -6.41
C THR A 44 36.80 9.10 -5.16
N GLU A 45 36.22 9.33 -3.98
CA GLU A 45 36.66 8.76 -2.71
C GLU A 45 36.24 7.29 -2.49
N GLY A 46 35.76 6.61 -3.54
CA GLY A 46 35.16 5.28 -3.44
C GLY A 46 36.01 4.09 -3.91
N PHE A 47 37.27 4.28 -4.34
CA PHE A 47 38.12 3.15 -4.74
C PHE A 47 38.92 2.61 -3.56
N GLN A 48 38.22 2.07 -2.55
CA GLN A 48 38.85 1.08 -1.67
C GLN A 48 39.00 -0.21 -2.48
N ASN A 49 40.19 -0.78 -2.45
CA ASN A 49 40.57 -1.98 -3.20
C ASN A 49 39.98 -3.22 -2.49
N THR A 50 38.64 -3.35 -2.47
CA THR A 50 37.95 -4.53 -1.91
C THR A 50 38.31 -5.76 -2.73
N GLN A 51 39.03 -6.69 -2.12
CA GLN A 51 39.36 -7.97 -2.73
C GLN A 51 38.15 -8.90 -2.59
N VAL A 52 38.04 -9.92 -3.44
CA VAL A 52 36.93 -10.89 -3.40
C VAL A 52 36.84 -11.58 -2.02
N ALA A 53 37.97 -11.72 -1.32
CA ALA A 53 38.03 -12.22 0.05
C ALA A 53 37.24 -11.35 1.05
N ASP A 54 37.26 -10.01 0.92
CA ASP A 54 36.53 -9.11 1.81
C ASP A 54 35.00 -9.25 1.63
N VAL A 55 34.56 -9.60 0.42
CA VAL A 55 33.14 -9.85 0.10
C VAL A 55 32.70 -11.22 0.64
N GLU A 56 33.57 -12.23 0.59
CA GLU A 56 33.29 -13.56 1.17
C GLU A 56 33.27 -13.53 2.70
N ASP A 57 34.16 -12.78 3.33
CA ASP A 57 34.17 -12.61 4.79
C ASP A 57 32.95 -11.80 5.27
N ALA A 58 32.57 -10.74 4.56
CA ALA A 58 31.33 -10.02 4.83
C ALA A 58 30.09 -10.90 4.64
N ARG A 59 30.10 -11.79 3.64
CA ARG A 59 29.01 -12.74 3.41
C ARG A 59 28.92 -13.80 4.51
N LYS A 60 30.04 -14.37 4.94
CA LYS A 60 30.07 -15.30 6.08
C LYS A 60 29.61 -14.64 7.36
N LEU A 61 30.05 -13.40 7.63
CA LEU A 61 29.59 -12.64 8.79
C LEU A 61 28.08 -12.39 8.76
N ALA A 62 27.52 -12.13 7.57
CA ALA A 62 26.08 -11.94 7.40
C ALA A 62 25.30 -13.26 7.55
N GLU A 63 25.78 -14.36 6.98
CA GLU A 63 25.16 -15.69 7.10
C GLU A 63 25.21 -16.21 8.55
N GLU A 64 26.28 -15.94 9.30
CA GLU A 64 26.37 -16.26 10.74
C GLU A 64 25.42 -15.41 11.59
N GLN A 65 25.26 -14.12 11.27
CA GLN A 65 24.29 -13.24 11.94
C GLN A 65 22.85 -13.66 11.64
N GLU A 66 22.54 -14.07 10.41
CA GLU A 66 21.21 -14.55 10.04
C GLU A 66 20.87 -15.87 10.73
N ALA A 67 21.83 -16.80 10.84
CA ALA A 67 21.65 -18.04 11.59
C ALA A 67 21.45 -17.80 13.11
N ALA A 68 22.12 -16.79 13.69
CA ALA A 68 21.88 -16.39 15.07
C ALA A 68 20.50 -15.75 15.25
N VAL A 69 20.06 -14.93 14.30
CA VAL A 69 18.72 -14.31 14.31
C VAL A 69 17.62 -15.37 14.14
N ASP A 70 17.79 -16.36 13.27
CA ASP A 70 16.82 -17.44 13.10
C ASP A 70 16.73 -18.38 14.32
N ALA A 71 17.84 -18.59 15.04
CA ALA A 71 17.82 -19.26 16.34
C ALA A 71 17.02 -18.44 17.38
N ILE A 72 17.16 -17.11 17.37
CA ILE A 72 16.38 -16.18 18.20
C ILE A 72 14.89 -16.15 17.79
N VAL A 73 14.55 -16.31 16.51
CA VAL A 73 13.17 -16.34 16.02
C VAL A 73 12.43 -17.63 16.41
N ARG A 74 13.15 -18.74 16.67
CA ARG A 74 12.56 -19.97 17.20
C ARG A 74 12.10 -19.84 18.65
N GLU A 75 12.68 -18.92 19.41
CA GLU A 75 12.26 -18.61 20.76
C GLU A 75 11.26 -17.45 20.72
N MET A 76 10.09 -17.60 21.33
CA MET A 76 9.15 -16.49 21.43
C MET A 76 9.86 -15.30 22.09
N SER A 77 9.76 -14.11 21.49
CA SER A 77 10.38 -12.93 22.08
C SER A 77 9.80 -12.68 23.48
N PRO A 78 10.57 -12.10 24.42
CA PRO A 78 10.09 -11.84 25.79
C PRO A 78 8.74 -11.10 25.83
N GLY A 79 8.52 -10.16 24.91
CA GLY A 79 7.24 -9.44 24.78
C GLY A 79 6.08 -10.30 24.27
N GLU A 80 6.34 -11.32 23.44
CA GLU A 80 5.36 -12.30 23.01
C GLU A 80 5.01 -13.29 24.12
N VAL A 81 6.00 -13.75 24.89
CA VAL A 81 5.78 -14.61 26.06
C VAL A 81 4.86 -13.92 27.07
N VAL A 82 5.14 -12.66 27.40
CA VAL A 82 4.29 -11.86 28.30
C VAL A 82 2.87 -11.71 27.74
N ARG A 83 2.73 -11.44 26.44
CA ARG A 83 1.42 -11.30 25.80
C ARG A 83 0.64 -12.62 25.77
N ALA A 84 1.31 -13.73 25.53
CA ALA A 84 0.73 -15.08 25.54
C ALA A 84 0.29 -15.44 26.96
N TYR A 85 1.14 -15.20 27.97
CA TYR A 85 0.83 -15.44 29.37
C TYR A 85 -0.37 -14.61 29.85
N ALA A 86 -0.41 -13.35 29.46
CA ALA A 86 -1.50 -12.44 29.77
C ALA A 86 -2.85 -12.83 29.13
N ARG A 87 -2.82 -13.52 27.98
CA ARG A 87 -4.02 -14.03 27.28
C ARG A 87 -4.48 -15.41 27.76
N ALA A 88 -3.55 -16.18 28.30
CA ALA A 88 -3.80 -17.52 28.81
C ALA A 88 -4.74 -17.49 30.04
N ASP A 89 -5.49 -18.56 30.24
CA ASP A 89 -6.26 -18.80 31.45
C ASP A 89 -5.37 -19.31 32.60
N ALA A 90 -5.91 -19.38 33.82
CA ALA A 90 -5.12 -19.72 35.00
C ALA A 90 -4.46 -21.11 34.91
N ALA A 91 -5.12 -22.09 34.28
CA ALA A 91 -4.57 -23.43 34.09
C ALA A 91 -3.39 -23.42 33.09
N THR A 92 -3.56 -22.77 31.94
CA THR A 92 -2.51 -22.69 30.92
C THR A 92 -1.30 -21.88 31.43
N ARG A 93 -1.51 -20.83 32.22
CA ARG A 93 -0.42 -20.02 32.81
C ARG A 93 0.53 -20.84 33.68
N ALA A 94 0.04 -21.88 34.37
CA ALA A 94 0.86 -22.72 35.24
C ALA A 94 1.79 -23.66 34.46
N GLU A 95 1.43 -23.99 33.22
CA GLU A 95 2.18 -24.89 32.33
C GLU A 95 3.08 -24.13 31.34
N MET A 96 2.95 -22.81 31.27
CA MET A 96 3.71 -21.98 30.34
C MET A 96 5.19 -21.88 30.75
N ASP A 97 6.06 -22.07 29.77
CA ASP A 97 7.48 -21.81 29.94
C ASP A 97 7.76 -20.29 29.93
N LEU A 98 8.37 -19.82 31.01
CA LEU A 98 8.79 -18.43 31.19
C LEU A 98 10.32 -18.28 31.16
N SER A 99 11.06 -19.31 30.74
CA SER A 99 12.53 -19.33 30.69
C SER A 99 13.14 -18.20 29.85
N ALA A 100 12.39 -17.66 28.88
CA ALA A 100 12.78 -16.49 28.09
C ALA A 100 12.74 -15.16 28.87
N LEU A 101 12.26 -15.16 30.11
CA LEU A 101 12.18 -14.00 31.00
C LEU A 101 13.18 -14.11 32.15
N ASP A 102 13.79 -12.99 32.54
CA ASP A 102 14.63 -12.93 33.73
C ASP A 102 13.80 -13.16 35.01
N LEU A 103 14.42 -13.64 36.09
CA LEU A 103 13.72 -13.86 37.37
C LEU A 103 12.96 -12.64 37.89
N ALA A 104 13.53 -11.43 37.72
CA ALA A 104 12.87 -10.19 38.12
C ALA A 104 11.66 -9.83 37.23
N GLN A 105 11.67 -10.26 35.98
CA GLN A 105 10.56 -10.09 35.04
C GLN A 105 9.45 -11.12 35.31
N GLN A 106 9.82 -12.35 35.63
CA GLN A 106 8.88 -13.40 36.06
C GLN A 106 8.16 -13.02 37.35
N ASP A 107 8.89 -12.55 38.38
CA ASP A 107 8.29 -12.07 39.64
C ASP A 107 7.32 -10.92 39.39
N TRP A 108 7.72 -9.95 38.55
CA TRP A 108 6.85 -8.86 38.16
C TRP A 108 5.56 -9.36 37.50
N LEU A 109 5.67 -10.28 36.51
CA LEU A 109 4.54 -10.82 35.77
C LEU A 109 3.56 -11.57 36.68
N MET A 110 4.07 -12.36 37.63
CA MET A 110 3.25 -13.12 38.59
C MET A 110 2.59 -12.25 39.66
N ARG A 111 3.06 -11.02 39.87
CA ARG A 111 2.49 -10.07 40.84
C ARG A 111 1.40 -9.19 40.24
N LEU A 112 1.19 -9.25 38.93
CA LEU A 112 0.15 -8.48 38.26
C LEU A 112 -1.25 -8.98 38.63
N SER A 113 -2.18 -8.05 38.75
CA SER A 113 -3.59 -8.36 38.90
C SER A 113 -4.17 -8.94 37.60
N ASP A 114 -5.28 -9.68 37.67
CA ASP A 114 -5.96 -10.17 36.47
C ASP A 114 -6.43 -9.02 35.55
N GLU A 115 -6.73 -7.84 36.11
CA GLU A 115 -7.07 -6.65 35.33
C GLU A 115 -5.87 -6.16 34.50
N ASP A 116 -4.68 -6.15 35.10
CA ASP A 116 -3.45 -5.75 34.43
C ASP A 116 -3.02 -6.76 33.38
N LEU A 117 -3.17 -8.06 33.68
CA LEU A 117 -2.97 -9.12 32.71
C LEU A 117 -3.94 -8.97 31.53
N SER A 118 -5.22 -8.66 31.78
CA SER A 118 -6.18 -8.38 30.71
C SER A 118 -5.73 -7.21 29.81
N LYS A 119 -5.27 -6.10 30.40
CA LYS A 119 -4.74 -4.94 29.66
C LYS A 119 -3.53 -5.30 28.79
N LEU A 120 -2.60 -6.10 29.32
CA LEU A 120 -1.44 -6.58 28.57
C LEU A 120 -1.85 -7.56 27.45
N GLY A 121 -2.82 -8.45 27.69
CA GLY A 121 -3.31 -9.38 26.69
C GLY A 121 -3.96 -8.69 25.48
N MET A 122 -4.61 -7.54 25.71
CA MET A 122 -5.19 -6.69 24.66
C MET A 122 -4.16 -5.79 23.96
N SER A 123 -2.98 -5.59 24.57
CA SER A 123 -1.94 -4.72 24.04
C SER A 123 -1.15 -5.37 22.90
N THR A 124 -0.38 -4.56 22.18
CA THR A 124 0.56 -5.02 21.14
C THR A 124 1.80 -5.67 21.75
N THR A 125 2.48 -6.56 21.03
CA THR A 125 3.74 -7.20 21.48
C THR A 125 4.80 -6.17 21.89
N ALA A 126 4.95 -5.10 21.10
CA ALA A 126 5.86 -4.00 21.40
C ALA A 126 5.50 -3.25 22.70
N ALA A 127 4.21 -3.15 23.04
CA ALA A 127 3.78 -2.56 24.31
C ALA A 127 4.07 -3.49 25.50
N CYS A 128 3.90 -4.79 25.33
CA CYS A 128 4.29 -5.78 26.33
C CYS A 128 5.80 -5.76 26.58
N ALA A 129 6.63 -5.68 25.53
CA ALA A 129 8.08 -5.53 25.68
C ALA A 129 8.48 -4.27 26.46
N ARG A 130 7.89 -3.11 26.13
CA ARG A 130 8.13 -1.85 26.88
C ARG A 130 7.65 -1.91 28.32
N SER A 131 6.55 -2.62 28.58
CA SER A 131 6.01 -2.82 29.93
C SER A 131 6.94 -3.71 30.76
N LEU A 132 7.49 -4.74 30.14
CA LEU A 132 8.45 -5.66 30.73
C LEU A 132 9.77 -4.95 31.10
N GLU A 133 10.33 -4.16 30.17
CA GLU A 133 11.53 -3.35 30.41
C GLU A 133 11.32 -2.33 31.54
N ALA A 134 10.18 -1.64 31.52
CA ALA A 134 9.84 -0.63 32.52
C ALA A 134 9.28 -1.22 33.82
N LYS A 135 9.08 -2.55 33.91
CA LYS A 135 8.42 -3.26 35.03
C LYS A 135 7.13 -2.59 35.48
N THR A 136 6.38 -2.02 34.54
CA THR A 136 5.16 -1.25 34.76
C THR A 136 4.21 -1.47 33.60
N VAL A 137 2.91 -1.60 33.88
CA VAL A 137 1.90 -1.90 32.86
C VAL A 137 1.67 -0.66 31.99
N LYS A 138 2.20 -0.67 30.76
CA LYS A 138 2.07 0.40 29.77
C LYS A 138 1.32 -0.12 28.54
N PRO A 139 -0.01 -0.26 28.62
CA PRO A 139 -0.77 -0.83 27.54
C PRO A 139 -0.73 0.09 26.32
N ALA A 140 -0.58 -0.51 25.14
CA ALA A 140 -0.77 0.20 23.88
C ALA A 140 -1.52 -0.72 22.93
N TYR A 141 -2.71 -0.27 22.55
CA TYR A 141 -3.64 -1.04 21.73
C TYR A 141 -3.34 -0.83 20.25
N PRO A 142 -3.55 -1.85 19.41
CA PRO A 142 -3.50 -1.66 17.97
C PRO A 142 -4.51 -0.58 17.58
N LYS A 143 -4.05 0.42 16.84
CA LYS A 143 -4.94 1.44 16.30
C LYS A 143 -5.91 0.75 15.34
N ALA A 144 -7.21 1.02 15.46
CA ALA A 144 -8.18 0.57 14.48
C ALA A 144 -7.70 1.03 13.11
N VAL A 145 -7.36 0.08 12.25
CA VAL A 145 -7.15 0.37 10.84
C VAL A 145 -8.51 0.82 10.38
N ALA A 146 -8.64 2.10 10.01
CA ALA A 146 -9.86 2.56 9.38
C ALA A 146 -10.07 1.63 8.19
N GLU A 147 -11.12 0.82 8.25
CA GLU A 147 -11.65 0.12 7.10
C GLU A 147 -12.07 1.24 6.15
N MET A 148 -11.12 1.68 5.34
CA MET A 148 -11.44 2.39 4.12
C MET A 148 -12.14 1.33 3.28
N GLU A 149 -13.45 1.15 3.51
CA GLU A 149 -14.35 0.78 2.44
C GLU A 149 -13.87 1.57 1.24
N ALA A 150 -13.38 0.85 0.24
CA ALA A 150 -12.97 1.47 -1.01
C ALA A 150 -14.17 2.30 -1.44
N VAL A 151 -14.06 3.62 -1.31
CA VAL A 151 -15.09 4.55 -1.77
C VAL A 151 -15.34 4.09 -3.20
N GLU A 152 -16.51 3.52 -3.46
CA GLU A 152 -16.91 3.17 -4.82
C GLU A 152 -16.80 4.49 -5.56
N ILE A 153 -15.70 4.65 -6.29
CA ILE A 153 -15.42 5.86 -7.05
C ILE A 153 -16.57 5.89 -8.04
N LEU A 154 -17.57 6.71 -7.75
CA LEU A 154 -18.63 7.06 -8.70
C LEU A 154 -17.87 7.46 -9.95
N LYS A 155 -17.87 6.57 -10.95
CA LYS A 155 -17.16 6.78 -12.21
C LYS A 155 -17.76 8.05 -12.78
N THR A 156 -17.02 9.15 -12.69
CA THR A 156 -17.37 10.36 -13.44
C THR A 156 -17.37 9.94 -14.90
N PRO A 157 -18.51 10.06 -15.60
CA PRO A 157 -18.62 9.61 -16.98
C PRO A 157 -17.55 10.31 -17.82
N THR A 158 -16.92 9.56 -18.70
CA THR A 158 -15.88 10.10 -19.58
C THR A 158 -16.52 11.06 -20.61
N GLU A 159 -15.72 11.94 -21.20
CA GLU A 159 -16.21 12.89 -22.20
C GLU A 159 -16.86 12.19 -23.40
N GLU A 160 -16.34 11.02 -23.78
CA GLU A 160 -16.91 10.16 -24.82
C GLU A 160 -18.30 9.63 -24.46
N GLU A 161 -18.50 9.18 -23.21
CA GLU A 161 -19.81 8.72 -22.73
C GLU A 161 -20.83 9.87 -22.68
N ILE A 162 -20.38 11.07 -22.32
CA ILE A 162 -21.23 12.28 -22.33
C ILE A 162 -21.66 12.64 -23.76
N GLU A 163 -20.74 12.58 -24.73
CA GLU A 163 -21.08 12.79 -26.14
C GLU A 163 -22.05 11.75 -26.68
N GLU A 164 -21.86 10.47 -26.34
CA GLU A 164 -22.75 9.41 -26.78
C GLU A 164 -24.15 9.56 -26.18
N MET A 165 -24.27 9.91 -24.90
CA MET A 165 -25.55 10.24 -24.28
C MET A 165 -26.23 11.44 -24.98
N LYS A 166 -25.49 12.50 -25.32
CA LYS A 166 -26.03 13.65 -26.07
C LYS A 166 -26.55 13.22 -27.44
N ARG A 167 -25.80 12.39 -28.17
CA ARG A 167 -26.23 11.86 -29.48
C ARG A 167 -27.52 11.03 -29.35
N GLN A 168 -27.62 10.20 -28.32
CA GLN A 168 -28.82 9.40 -28.05
C GLN A 168 -30.03 10.28 -27.69
N GLN A 169 -29.85 11.31 -26.86
CA GLN A 169 -30.91 12.26 -26.53
C GLN A 169 -31.41 13.03 -27.76
N ILE A 170 -30.49 13.54 -28.58
CA ILE A 170 -30.84 14.24 -29.83
C ILE A 170 -31.59 13.28 -30.77
N ALA A 171 -31.12 12.05 -30.94
CA ALA A 171 -31.80 11.06 -31.76
C ALA A 171 -33.21 10.73 -31.24
N ALA A 172 -33.41 10.66 -29.92
CA ALA A 172 -34.72 10.44 -29.32
C ALA A 172 -35.68 11.61 -29.58
N LEU A 173 -35.20 12.85 -29.42
CA LEU A 173 -35.96 14.06 -29.75
C LEU A 173 -36.34 14.10 -31.23
N PHE A 174 -35.41 13.80 -32.14
CA PHE A 174 -35.73 13.73 -33.57
C PHE A 174 -36.79 12.69 -33.90
N ARG A 175 -36.73 11.49 -33.30
CA ARG A 175 -37.76 10.46 -33.47
C ARG A 175 -39.11 10.93 -32.95
N GLN A 176 -39.14 11.63 -31.83
CA GLN A 176 -40.37 12.20 -31.28
C GLN A 176 -40.96 13.24 -32.23
N VAL A 177 -40.16 14.22 -32.67
CA VAL A 177 -40.59 15.25 -33.62
C VAL A 177 -41.07 14.61 -34.93
N GLN A 178 -40.39 13.58 -35.44
CA GLN A 178 -40.85 12.86 -36.63
C GLN A 178 -42.21 12.18 -36.45
N ARG A 179 -42.48 11.57 -35.29
CA ARG A 179 -43.81 10.98 -34.99
C ARG A 179 -44.89 12.04 -34.84
N GLU A 180 -44.53 13.23 -34.38
CA GLU A 180 -45.46 14.35 -34.25
C GLU A 180 -45.74 15.00 -35.60
N LEU A 181 -44.73 15.12 -36.47
CA LEU A 181 -44.85 15.70 -37.81
C LEU A 181 -45.46 14.73 -38.82
N PHE A 182 -45.34 13.41 -38.61
CA PHE A 182 -45.81 12.40 -39.56
C PHE A 182 -46.58 11.29 -38.83
N HIS A 183 -47.84 11.05 -39.23
CA HIS A 183 -48.63 9.92 -38.69
C HIS A 183 -48.14 8.56 -39.19
N ALA A 184 -47.56 8.55 -40.39
CA ALA A 184 -46.94 7.40 -41.04
C ALA A 184 -45.81 7.91 -41.97
N PRO A 185 -44.85 7.08 -42.40
CA PRO A 185 -43.80 7.50 -43.33
C PRO A 185 -44.40 8.19 -44.57
N GLY A 186 -44.16 9.50 -44.72
CA GLY A 186 -44.67 10.29 -45.85
C GLY A 186 -46.09 10.86 -45.71
N VAL A 187 -46.80 10.63 -44.59
CA VAL A 187 -48.12 11.21 -44.32
C VAL A 187 -47.98 12.36 -43.30
N PRO A 188 -47.99 13.63 -43.73
CA PRO A 188 -47.82 14.77 -42.83
C PRO A 188 -49.01 14.93 -41.89
N ASN A 189 -48.72 15.21 -40.61
CA ASN A 189 -49.72 15.63 -39.63
C ASN A 189 -50.09 17.09 -39.89
N LEU A 190 -51.39 17.35 -40.06
CA LEU A 190 -51.92 18.69 -40.39
C LEU A 190 -52.01 19.62 -39.16
N ASN A 191 -51.85 19.09 -37.94
CA ASN A 191 -51.82 19.85 -36.69
C ASN A 191 -50.64 19.43 -35.79
N PRO A 192 -49.39 19.72 -36.17
CA PRO A 192 -48.25 19.46 -35.29
C PRO A 192 -48.23 20.46 -34.12
N LYS A 193 -47.92 19.98 -32.91
CA LYS A 193 -47.73 20.84 -31.73
C LYS A 193 -46.42 21.64 -31.81
N HIS A 194 -45.43 21.10 -32.51
CA HIS A 194 -44.15 21.75 -32.77
C HIS A 194 -44.03 22.07 -34.27
N THR A 195 -44.30 23.32 -34.64
CA THR A 195 -43.96 23.84 -35.97
C THR A 195 -42.50 24.27 -35.96
N PRO A 196 -41.61 23.66 -36.76
CA PRO A 196 -40.26 24.19 -36.89
C PRO A 196 -40.35 25.61 -37.45
N ALA A 197 -39.82 26.59 -36.70
CA ALA A 197 -39.63 27.93 -37.24
C ALA A 197 -38.57 27.84 -38.33
N THR A 198 -39.00 27.79 -39.58
CA THR A 198 -38.10 27.96 -40.72
C THR A 198 -37.59 29.40 -40.69
N LEU A 199 -36.33 29.59 -40.31
CA LEU A 199 -35.60 30.81 -40.60
C LEU A 199 -35.47 30.90 -42.13
N HIS A 200 -36.29 31.76 -42.74
CA HIS A 200 -36.06 32.28 -44.08
C HIS A 200 -34.96 33.34 -44.04
#